data_AF-A0A4R2DGZ8-F1
#
_entry.id   AF-A0A4R2DGZ8-F1
#
_cell.length_a   1.000
_cell.length_b   1.000
_cell.length_c   1.000
_cell.angle_alpha   90.00
_cell.angle_beta   90.00
_cell.angle_gamma   90.00
#
_symmetry.space_group_name_H-M   'P 1'
#
loop_
_entity.id
_entity.type
_entity.pdbx_description
1 polymer ?
#
loop_
_entity_poly.entity_id
_entity_poly.type
_entity_poly.pdbx_seq_one_letter_code
_entity_poly.pdbx_strand_id
1 'polypeptide(L)' 'MEKEAIMNSKLTDEQLDDIRGYLDQGMSPDDIANYIGRVADLDLIEIEYVRAAANELEQQRQQQGGNP' A
#
# COMPACT_ATOMS: atom_id res chain seq x y z
N MET A 1 8.48 -26.25 3.69
CA MET A 1 8.43 -24.78 3.57
C MET A 1 7.22 -24.46 2.73
N GLU A 2 6.05 -24.36 3.35
CA GLU A 2 4.79 -24.26 2.62
C GLU A 2 3.86 -23.30 3.35
N LYS A 3 3.66 -22.13 2.74
CA LYS A 3 2.39 -21.39 2.76
C LYS A 3 1.75 -21.05 4.12
N GLU A 4 2.56 -20.70 5.13
CA GLU A 4 2.06 -20.07 6.37
C GLU A 4 2.33 -18.55 6.45
N ALA A 5 2.59 -17.89 5.32
CA ALA A 5 2.71 -16.43 5.27
C ALA A 5 1.35 -15.71 5.14
N ILE A 6 0.22 -16.41 5.29
CA ILE A 6 -1.12 -15.84 5.08
C ILE A 6 -1.58 -14.92 6.23
N MET A 7 -0.91 -14.88 7.39
CA MET A 7 -1.43 -14.15 8.56
C MET A 7 -0.36 -13.50 9.44
N ASN A 8 0.39 -12.54 8.90
CA ASN A 8 0.95 -11.48 9.77
C ASN A 8 0.54 -10.10 9.26
N SER A 9 -0.78 -9.96 9.07
CA SER A 9 -1.73 -8.83 9.04
C SER A 9 -1.30 -7.36 9.02
N LYS A 10 -0.04 -7.01 8.75
CA LYS A 10 0.42 -5.64 8.56
C LYS A 10 1.50 -5.64 7.48
N LEU A 11 1.37 -4.74 6.51
CA LEU A 11 2.45 -4.45 5.58
C LEU A 11 3.72 -4.14 6.37
N THR A 12 4.87 -4.60 5.87
CA THR A 12 6.14 -4.29 6.50
C THR A 12 6.44 -2.79 6.36
N ASP A 13 7.30 -2.26 7.24
CA ASP A 13 7.70 -0.85 7.15
C ASP A 13 8.32 -0.52 5.78
N GLU A 14 9.05 -1.48 5.18
CA GLU A 14 9.61 -1.35 3.83
C GLU A 14 8.51 -1.25 2.76
N GLN A 15 7.46 -2.08 2.84
CA GLN A 15 6.32 -1.99 1.92
C GLN A 15 5.55 -0.67 2.09
N LEU A 16 5.41 -0.18 3.33
CA LEU A 16 4.78 1.11 3.58
C LEU A 16 5.61 2.27 3.04
N ASP A 17 6.94 2.19 3.14
CA ASP A 17 7.86 3.17 2.58
C ASP A 17 7.82 3.18 1.05
N ASP A 18 7.75 2.01 0.41
CA ASP A 18 7.53 1.92 -1.03
C ASP A 18 6.20 2.58 -1.45
N ILE A 19 5.11 2.28 -0.75
CA ILE A 19 3.80 2.89 -1.00
C ILE A 19 3.86 4.42 -0.85
N ARG A 20 4.53 4.94 0.19
CA ARG A 20 4.76 6.38 0.37
C ARG A 20 5.54 6.97 -0.80
N GLY A 21 6.59 6.27 -1.26
CA GLY A 21 7.39 6.68 -2.41
C GLY A 21 6.60 6.77 -3.71
N TYR A 22 5.64 5.87 -3.94
CA TYR A 22 4.74 5.96 -5.10
C TYR A 22 3.71 7.08 -4.95
N LEU A 23 3.18 7.31 -3.75
CA LEU A 23 2.31 8.46 -3.47
C LEU A 23 3.05 9.79 -3.72
N ASP A 24 4.34 9.89 -3.39
CA ASP A 24 5.17 11.07 -3.68
C ASP A 24 5.39 11.32 -5.18
N GLN A 25 5.36 10.25 -5.97
CA GLN A 25 5.42 10.33 -7.43
C GLN A 25 4.07 10.72 -8.05
N GLY A 26 3.01 10.88 -7.23
CA GLY A 26 1.68 11.26 -7.66
C GLY A 26 0.81 10.09 -8.16
N MET A 27 1.19 8.85 -7.86
CA MET A 27 0.35 7.69 -8.16
C MET A 27 -0.85 7.62 -7.20
N SER A 28 -2.01 7.19 -7.72
CA SER A 28 -3.20 6.98 -6.90
C SER A 28 -3.09 5.68 -6.08
N PRO A 29 -3.78 5.55 -4.93
CA PRO A 29 -3.82 4.31 -4.16
C PRO A 29 -4.22 3.07 -4.98
N ASP A 30 -5.14 3.24 -5.93
CA ASP A 30 -5.57 2.18 -6.85
C ASP A 30 -4.45 1.76 -7.80
N ASP A 31 -3.74 2.72 -8.40
CA ASP A 31 -2.62 2.44 -9.31
C ASP A 31 -1.47 1.75 -8.57
N ILE A 32 -1.19 2.17 -7.34
CA ILE A 32 -0.17 1.56 -6.47
C ILE A 32 -0.51 0.09 -6.19
N ALA A 33 -1.75 -0.19 -5.77
CA ALA A 33 -2.18 -1.54 -5.46
C ALA A 33 -2.15 -2.45 -6.69
N ASN A 34 -2.61 -1.96 -7.84
CA ASN A 34 -2.57 -2.71 -9.09
C ASN A 34 -1.13 -2.95 -9.57
N TYR A 35 -0.24 -1.96 -9.42
CA TYR A 35 1.17 -2.08 -9.79
C TYR A 35 1.91 -3.08 -8.92
N ILE A 36 1.83 -2.91 -7.60
CA ILE A 36 2.46 -3.83 -6.63
C ILE A 36 1.88 -5.24 -6.78
N GLY A 37 0.56 -5.35 -6.93
CA GLY A 37 -0.11 -6.62 -7.16
C GLY A 37 0.43 -7.37 -8.37
N ARG A 38 0.65 -6.66 -9.49
CA ARG A 38 1.23 -7.25 -10.70
C ARG A 38 2.70 -7.61 -10.54
N VAL A 39 3.49 -6.77 -9.88
CA VAL A 39 4.95 -6.99 -9.73
C VAL A 39 5.25 -8.14 -8.77
N ALA A 40 4.49 -8.23 -7.67
CA ALA A 40 4.67 -9.24 -6.64
C ALA A 40 3.76 -10.47 -6.79
N ASP A 41 2.98 -10.56 -7.87
CA ASP A 41 2.01 -11.64 -8.14
C ASP A 41 1.05 -11.87 -6.96
N LEU A 42 0.52 -10.77 -6.42
CA LEU A 42 -0.41 -10.78 -5.29
C LEU A 42 -1.80 -11.23 -5.73
N ASP A 43 -2.51 -11.88 -4.82
CA ASP A 43 -3.92 -12.18 -5.01
C ASP A 43 -4.82 -10.96 -4.79
N LEU A 44 -6.11 -11.10 -5.11
CA LEU A 44 -7.08 -10.01 -4.98
C LEU A 44 -7.23 -9.52 -3.54
N ILE A 45 -7.13 -10.40 -2.54
CA ILE A 45 -7.26 -10.03 -1.13
C ILE A 45 -6.04 -9.21 -0.70
N GLU A 46 -4.85 -9.63 -1.09
CA GLU A 46 -3.59 -8.93 -0.85
C GLU A 46 -3.55 -7.56 -1.55
N ILE A 47 -4.07 -7.45 -2.77
CA ILE A 47 -4.22 -6.18 -3.50
C ILE A 47 -5.13 -5.22 -2.72
N GLU A 48 -6.26 -5.69 -2.19
CA GLU A 48 -7.14 -4.84 -1.37
C GLU A 48 -6.45 -4.34 -0.10
N TYR A 49 -5.60 -5.16 0.53
CA TYR A 49 -4.81 -4.72 1.69
C TYR A 49 -3.82 -3.61 1.34
N VAL A 50 -3.12 -3.74 0.22
CA VAL A 50 -2.22 -2.68 -0.28
C VAL A 50 -3.01 -1.41 -0.59
N ARG A 51 -4.16 -1.54 -1.25
CA ARG A 51 -5.04 -0.41 -1.57
C ARG A 51 -5.51 0.30 -0.30
N ALA A 52 -5.96 -0.44 0.72
CA ALA A 52 -6.41 0.12 1.97
C ALA A 52 -5.30 0.93 2.66
N ALA A 53 -4.09 0.36 2.75
CA ALA A 53 -2.96 1.04 3.36
C ALA A 53 -2.53 2.30 2.56
N ALA A 54 -2.52 2.23 1.23
CA ALA A 54 -2.21 3.37 0.38
C ALA A 54 -3.25 4.50 0.57
N ASN A 55 -4.53 4.16 0.72
CA ASN A 55 -5.58 5.13 1.03
C ASN A 55 -5.38 5.77 2.41
N GLU A 56 -5.05 4.98 3.44
CA GLU A 56 -4.79 5.50 4.78
C GLU A 56 -3.60 6.48 4.78
N LEU A 57 -2.53 6.14 4.06
CA LEU A 57 -1.35 6.98 3.91
C LEU A 57 -1.65 8.27 3.13
N GLU A 58 -2.41 8.18 2.04
CA GLU A 58 -2.84 9.34 1.27
C GLU A 58 -3.71 10.29 2.12
N GLN A 59 -4.66 9.76 2.89
CA GLN A 59 -5.48 10.54 3.81
C GLN A 59 -4.64 11.22 4.90
N GLN A 60 -3.66 10.50 5.48
CA GLN A 60 -2.74 11.08 6.47
C GLN A 60 -1.93 12.23 5.87
N ARG A 61 -1.51 12.13 4.61
CA ARG A 61 -0.80 13.21 3.90
C ARG A 61 -1.69 14.43 3.67
N GLN A 62 -2.93 14.21 3.25
CA GLN A 62 -3.89 15.31 3.05
C GLN A 62 -4.23 16.01 4.37
N GLN A 63 -4.33 15.27 5.47
CA GLN A 63 -4.55 15.82 6.81
C GLN A 63 -3.32 16.58 7.35
N GLN A 64 -2.10 16.14 7.02
CA GLN A 64 -0.86 16.82 7.41
C GLN A 64 -0.54 18.05 6.52
N GLY A 65 -1.01 18.07 5.28
CA GLY A 65 -0.97 19.23 4.39
C GLY A 65 -2.02 20.31 4.72
N GLY A 66 -2.97 19.99 5.60
CA GLY A 66 -3.98 20.91 6.14
C GLY A 66 -3.57 21.49 7.49
N ASN A 67 -2.50 22.29 7.54
CA ASN A 67 -2.25 23.19 8.67
C ASN A 67 -2.73 24.61 8.27
N PRO A 68 -3.50 25.31 9.13
CA PRO A 68 -4.38 26.45 8.80
C PRO A 68 -3.67 27.73 8.33
#